data_AF-A0A2Z5ZMA9-F1
#
_entry.id   AF-A0A2Z5ZMA9-F1
#
_cell.length_a   1.000
_cell.length_b   1.000
_cell.length_c   1.000
_cell.angle_alpha   90.00
_cell.angle_beta   90.00
_cell.angle_gamma   90.00
#
_symmetry.space_group_name_H-M   'P 1'
#
loop_
_entity.id
_entity.type
_entity.pdbx_description
1 polymer ?
#
loop_
_entity_poly.entity_id
_entity_poly.type
_entity_poly.pdbx_seq_one_letter_code
_entity_poly.pdbx_strand_id
1 'polypeptide(L)'
;MEKNRTQVLVNEIVARALPLIHVEREAEQLDTHEAYDAFRKRHADLNRQVLTQLRGCGWICDSATTEDMRAVYYAVLRHPDLMARPVDRAAASALLNEAWAGMHGWVG
;
A
#
# COMPACT_ATOMS: atom_id res chain seq x y z
N MET A 1 8.43 25.18 0.80
CA MET A 1 7.56 24.59 1.84
C MET A 1 6.91 23.27 1.42
N GLU A 2 6.78 22.96 0.11
CA GLU A 2 6.20 21.70 -0.39
C GLU A 2 6.96 20.43 -0.01
N LYS A 3 8.30 20.46 -0.04
CA LYS A 3 9.14 19.27 0.23
C LYS A 3 8.83 18.60 1.59
N ASN A 4 8.40 19.39 2.57
CA ASN A 4 8.06 18.90 3.90
C ASN A 4 6.68 18.21 3.93
N ARG A 5 5.71 18.70 3.14
CA ARG A 5 4.37 18.08 3.04
C ARG A 5 4.41 16.73 2.33
N THR A 6 5.17 16.62 1.24
CA THR A 6 5.32 15.36 0.51
C THR A 6 5.99 14.30 1.38
N GLN A 7 7.01 14.67 2.15
CA GLN A 7 7.67 13.72 3.06
C GLN A 7 6.73 13.24 4.17
N VAL A 8 5.94 14.15 4.76
CA VAL A 8 4.93 13.78 5.77
C VAL A 8 3.92 12.79 5.19
N LEU A 9 3.39 13.08 4.00
CA LEU A 9 2.44 12.20 3.32
C LEU A 9 3.04 10.82 3.04
N VAL A 10 4.28 10.75 2.54
CA VAL A 10 4.98 9.49 2.27
C VAL A 10 5.15 8.67 3.55
N ASN A 11 5.58 9.32 4.65
CA ASN A 11 5.74 8.65 5.93
C ASN A 11 4.40 8.12 6.46
N GLU A 12 3.33 8.90 6.32
CA GLU A 12 1.98 8.47 6.73
C GLU A 12 1.47 7.27 5.92
N ILE A 13 1.68 7.29 4.60
CA ILE A 13 1.33 6.17 3.71
C ILE A 13 2.09 4.90 4.13
N VAL A 14 3.40 5.01 4.35
CA VAL A 14 4.22 3.88 4.76
C VAL A 14 3.76 3.36 6.13
N ALA A 15 3.57 4.25 7.11
CA ALA A 15 3.13 3.87 8.44
C ALA A 15 1.78 3.11 8.43
N ARG A 16 0.83 3.53 7.57
CA ARG A 16 -0.47 2.86 7.40
C ARG A 16 -0.35 1.51 6.66
N ALA A 17 0.60 1.37 5.75
CA ALA A 17 0.83 0.13 4.99
C ALA A 17 1.63 -0.94 5.76
N LEU A 18 2.52 -0.51 6.66
CA LEU A 18 3.44 -1.40 7.40
C LEU A 18 2.78 -2.61 8.07
N PRO A 19 1.61 -2.51 8.73
CA PRO A 19 0.96 -3.66 9.35
C PRO A 19 0.68 -4.79 8.35
N LEU A 20 0.15 -4.48 7.16
CA LEU A 20 -0.14 -5.50 6.16
C LEU A 20 1.15 -5.97 5.48
N ILE A 21 2.13 -5.08 5.24
CA ILE A 21 3.45 -5.46 4.71
C ILE A 21 4.14 -6.47 5.62
N HIS A 22 4.06 -6.29 6.94
CA HIS A 22 4.63 -7.24 7.90
C HIS A 22 3.95 -8.60 7.83
N VAL A 23 2.63 -8.62 7.69
CA VAL A 23 1.85 -9.84 7.48
C VAL A 23 2.24 -10.53 6.17
N GLU A 24 2.38 -9.79 5.06
CA GLU A 24 2.79 -10.35 3.76
C GLU A 24 4.18 -11.01 3.78
N ARG A 25 5.06 -10.66 4.72
CA ARG A 25 6.34 -11.39 4.92
C ARG A 25 6.11 -12.83 5.39
N GLU A 26 5.03 -13.10 6.12
CA GLU A 26 4.66 -14.46 6.53
C GLU A 26 4.16 -15.28 5.33
N ALA A 27 3.56 -14.61 4.33
CA ALA A 27 3.10 -15.26 3.11
C ALA A 27 4.25 -15.83 2.27
N GLU A 28 5.48 -15.29 2.37
CA GLU A 28 6.67 -15.82 1.69
C GLU A 28 7.01 -17.26 2.09
N GLN A 29 6.55 -17.71 3.27
CA GLN A 29 6.81 -19.06 3.77
C GLN A 29 5.70 -20.05 3.38
N LEU A 30 4.69 -19.61 2.62
CA LEU A 30 3.57 -20.45 2.21
C LEU A 30 3.89 -21.13 0.89
N ASP A 31 4.01 -22.46 0.92
CA ASP A 31 4.39 -23.26 -0.25
C ASP A 31 3.18 -23.69 -1.10
N THR A 32 1.95 -23.40 -0.67
CA THR A 32 0.74 -23.83 -1.36
C THR A 32 -0.26 -22.70 -1.58
N HIS A 33 -0.98 -22.81 -2.70
CA HIS A 33 -2.04 -21.87 -3.05
C HIS A 33 -3.18 -21.88 -2.02
N GLU A 34 -3.56 -23.04 -1.50
CA GLU A 34 -4.60 -23.16 -0.46
C GLU A 34 -4.20 -22.44 0.84
N ALA A 35 -2.93 -22.57 1.25
CA ALA A 35 -2.42 -21.87 2.43
C ALA A 35 -2.43 -20.35 2.22
N TYR A 36 -2.08 -19.89 1.02
CA TYR A 36 -2.14 -18.48 0.65
C TYR A 36 -3.59 -17.94 0.64
N ASP A 37 -4.55 -18.69 0.11
CA ASP A 37 -5.96 -18.31 0.13
C ASP A 37 -6.53 -18.22 1.54
N ALA A 38 -6.22 -19.20 2.39
CA ALA A 38 -6.59 -19.18 3.80
C ALA A 38 -5.94 -17.98 4.52
N PHE A 39 -4.68 -17.69 4.22
CA PHE A 39 -3.97 -16.53 4.72
C PHE A 39 -4.64 -15.22 4.32
N ARG A 40 -5.01 -15.05 3.04
CA ARG A 40 -5.73 -13.85 2.58
C ARG A 40 -7.08 -13.68 3.28
N LYS A 41 -7.84 -14.78 3.47
CA LYS A 41 -9.13 -14.75 4.17
C LYS A 41 -8.96 -14.29 5.63
N ARG A 42 -7.95 -14.80 6.34
CA ARG A 42 -7.67 -14.40 7.73
C ARG A 42 -7.33 -12.91 7.86
N HIS A 43 -6.69 -12.33 6.85
CA HIS A 43 -6.24 -10.93 6.88
C HIS A 43 -7.15 -9.98 6.07
N ALA A 44 -8.33 -10.43 5.65
CA ALA A 44 -9.23 -9.63 4.82
C ALA A 44 -9.67 -8.32 5.49
N ASP A 45 -9.92 -8.35 6.80
CA ASP A 45 -10.32 -7.15 7.56
C ASP A 45 -9.16 -6.16 7.71
N LEU A 46 -7.94 -6.66 7.94
CA LEU A 46 -6.74 -5.83 7.97
C LEU A 46 -6.49 -5.19 6.61
N ASN A 47 -6.60 -5.96 5.52
CA ASN A 47 -6.47 -5.44 4.16
C ASN A 47 -7.48 -4.31 3.91
N ARG A 48 -8.75 -4.53 4.24
CA ARG A 48 -9.80 -3.51 4.09
C ARG A 48 -9.49 -2.26 4.92
N GLN A 49 -9.07 -2.43 6.17
CA GLN A 49 -8.73 -1.32 7.05
C GLN A 49 -7.56 -0.50 6.49
N VAL A 50 -6.48 -1.15 6.07
CA VAL A 50 -5.31 -0.47 5.47
C VAL A 50 -5.72 0.28 4.21
N LEU A 51 -6.48 -0.34 3.31
CA LEU A 51 -6.95 0.33 2.09
C LEU A 51 -7.82 1.55 2.38
N THR A 52 -8.73 1.46 3.34
CA THR A 52 -9.54 2.61 3.78
C THR A 52 -8.66 3.73 4.33
N GLN A 53 -7.67 3.40 5.17
CA GLN A 53 -6.73 4.38 5.71
C GLN A 53 -5.87 5.02 4.63
N LEU A 54 -5.39 4.23 3.66
CA LEU A 54 -4.62 4.74 2.52
C LEU A 54 -5.44 5.72 1.71
N ARG A 55 -6.69 5.38 1.35
CA ARG A 55 -7.58 6.32 0.65
C ARG A 55 -7.81 7.62 1.44
N GLY A 56 -7.75 7.55 2.76
CA GLY A 56 -7.86 8.69 3.67
C GLY A 56 -6.62 9.60 3.77
N CYS A 57 -5.43 9.24 3.23
CA CYS A 57 -4.23 10.09 3.37
C CYS A 57 -4.26 11.35 2.48
N GLY A 58 -5.30 11.56 1.66
CA GLY A 58 -5.44 12.76 0.82
C GLY A 58 -4.51 12.83 -0.40
N TRP A 59 -3.81 11.74 -0.73
CA TRP A 59 -3.05 11.58 -1.98
C TRP A 59 -3.92 11.13 -3.16
N ILE A 60 -5.09 10.56 -2.87
CA ILE A 60 -6.10 10.19 -3.86
C ILE A 60 -7.23 11.21 -3.77
N CYS A 61 -7.35 12.06 -4.78
CA CYS A 61 -8.45 13.00 -4.94
C CYS A 61 -8.90 13.04 -6.40
N ASP A 62 -10.10 13.56 -6.67
CA ASP A 62 -10.69 13.57 -8.02
C ASP A 62 -9.85 14.34 -9.06
N SER A 63 -8.95 15.22 -8.61
CA SER A 63 -8.04 15.98 -9.46
C SER A 63 -6.64 15.36 -9.60
N ALA A 64 -6.35 14.25 -8.91
CA ALA A 64 -5.04 13.62 -8.95
C ALA A 64 -4.79 13.01 -10.33
N THR A 65 -3.65 13.33 -10.92
CA THR A 65 -3.24 12.79 -12.23
C THR A 65 -2.44 11.51 -12.06
N THR A 66 -2.31 10.75 -13.16
CA THR A 66 -1.39 9.60 -13.20
C THR A 66 0.06 10.00 -12.87
N GLU A 67 0.48 11.23 -13.18
CA GLU A 67 1.82 11.71 -12.86
C GLU A 67 2.00 11.96 -11.36
N ASP A 68 1.01 12.59 -10.71
CA ASP A 68 0.99 12.76 -9.25
C ASP A 68 1.08 11.41 -8.55
N MET A 69 0.32 10.44 -9.06
CA MET A 69 0.33 9.07 -8.57
C MET A 69 1.69 8.41 -8.73
N ARG A 70 2.32 8.53 -9.91
CA ARG A 70 3.67 8.01 -10.12
C ARG A 70 4.69 8.66 -9.18
N ALA A 71 4.57 9.96 -8.92
CA ALA A 71 5.44 10.67 -7.99
C ALA A 71 5.32 10.12 -6.56
N VAL A 72 4.08 9.94 -6.06
CA VAL A 72 3.83 9.34 -4.74
C VAL A 72 4.35 7.90 -4.68
N TYR A 73 4.06 7.10 -5.71
CA TYR A 73 4.58 5.74 -5.84
C TYR A 73 6.09 5.65 -5.70
N TYR A 74 6.83 6.42 -6.50
CA TYR A 74 8.29 6.38 -6.47
C TYR A 74 8.85 6.90 -5.16
N ALA A 75 8.18 7.84 -4.50
CA ALA A 75 8.59 8.34 -3.19
C ALA A 75 8.38 7.28 -2.09
N VAL A 76 7.21 6.64 -2.05
CA VAL A 76 6.90 5.56 -1.11
C VAL A 76 7.85 4.38 -1.30
N LEU A 77 8.02 3.91 -2.54
CA LEU A 77 8.88 2.77 -2.84
C LEU A 77 10.37 3.03 -2.57
N ARG A 78 10.79 4.27 -2.30
CA ARG A 78 12.15 4.62 -1.87
C ARG A 78 12.28 4.86 -0.37
N HIS A 79 11.20 4.70 0.40
CA HIS A 79 11.22 4.88 1.84
C HIS A 79 12.16 3.87 2.51
N PRO A 80 13.00 4.27 3.48
CA PRO A 80 13.97 3.39 4.14
C PRO A 80 13.36 2.09 4.68
N ASP A 81 12.17 2.15 5.27
CA ASP A 81 11.48 0.98 5.84
C ASP A 81 11.10 -0.09 4.81
N LEU A 82 11.05 0.26 3.51
CA LEU A 82 10.74 -0.68 2.42
C LEU A 82 12.00 -1.13 1.67
N MET A 83 13.17 -0.55 1.96
CA MET A 83 14.41 -0.86 1.25
C MET A 83 15.03 -2.20 1.66
N ALA A 84 14.71 -2.68 2.87
CA ALA A 84 15.33 -3.87 3.43
C ALA A 84 14.99 -5.14 2.64
N ARG A 85 13.75 -5.28 2.14
CA ARG A 85 13.29 -6.50 1.45
C ARG A 85 12.53 -6.18 0.17
N PRO A 86 12.78 -6.90 -0.95
CA PRO A 86 12.00 -6.73 -2.17
C PRO A 86 10.49 -6.92 -1.99
N VAL A 87 10.08 -7.85 -1.12
CA VAL A 87 8.67 -8.12 -0.82
C VAL A 87 7.95 -6.93 -0.21
N ASP A 88 8.64 -6.12 0.60
CA ASP A 88 8.03 -4.95 1.23
C ASP A 88 7.64 -3.91 0.17
N ARG A 89 8.49 -3.73 -0.86
CA ARG A 89 8.17 -2.88 -2.01
C ARG A 89 7.05 -3.47 -2.87
N ALA A 90 7.03 -4.77 -3.07
CA ALA A 90 5.98 -5.43 -3.84
C ALA A 90 4.62 -5.28 -3.16
N ALA A 91 4.54 -5.54 -1.85
CA ALA A 91 3.34 -5.37 -1.04
C ALA A 91 2.89 -3.90 -1.01
N ALA A 92 3.80 -2.96 -0.77
CA ALA A 92 3.47 -1.53 -0.82
C ALA A 92 2.94 -1.09 -2.20
N SER A 93 3.57 -1.58 -3.27
CA SER A 93 3.12 -1.29 -4.64
C SER A 93 1.71 -1.83 -4.92
N ALA A 94 1.41 -3.05 -4.49
CA ALA A 94 0.09 -3.65 -4.63
C ALA A 94 -0.98 -2.88 -3.85
N LEU A 95 -0.68 -2.52 -2.59
CA LEU A 95 -1.57 -1.73 -1.73
C LEU A 95 -1.91 -0.37 -2.32
N LEU A 96 -0.91 0.35 -2.82
CA LEU A 96 -1.13 1.63 -3.48
C LEU A 96 -2.00 1.47 -4.74
N ASN A 97 -1.88 0.34 -5.45
CA ASN A 97 -2.56 0.15 -6.74
C ASN A 97 -4.03 -0.11 -6.47
N GLU A 98 -4.31 -0.95 -5.47
CA GLU A 98 -5.66 -1.26 -5.02
C GLU A 98 -6.33 -0.07 -4.32
N ALA A 99 -5.58 0.75 -3.58
CA ALA A 99 -6.09 1.99 -3.01
C ALA A 99 -6.54 2.97 -4.12
N TRP A 100 -5.72 3.16 -5.16
CA TRP A 100 -6.01 4.01 -6.32
C TRP A 100 -7.14 3.46 -7.19
N ALA A 101 -7.04 2.20 -7.62
CA ALA A 101 -8.04 1.55 -8.47
C ALA A 101 -9.40 1.45 -7.77
N GLY A 102 -9.44 1.22 -6.46
CA GLY A 102 -10.71 1.17 -5.73
C GLY A 102 -11.48 2.49 -5.65
N MET A 103 -10.82 3.64 -5.90
CA MET A 103 -11.49 4.95 -6.05
C MET A 103 -11.91 5.23 -7.51
N HIS A 104 -11.21 4.65 -8.48
CA HIS A 104 -11.49 4.80 -9.92
C HIS A 104 -12.18 3.58 -10.57
N GLY A 105 -12.66 2.62 -9.77
CA GLY A 105 -13.53 1.52 -10.17
C GLY A 105 -12.95 0.12 -9.97
N TRP A 106 -13.25 -0.49 -8.82
CA TRP A 106 -13.83 -1.84 -8.74
C TRP A 106 -15.07 -1.72 -7.86
N VAL A 107 -16.19 -1.34 -8.47
CA VAL A 107 -17.50 -1.65 -7.92
C VAL A 107 -17.61 -3.16 -8.12
N GLY A 108 -17.53 -3.93 -7.03
CA GLY A 108 -17.84 -5.35 -7.06
C GLY A 108 -19.28 -5.61 -7.47
#